data_AF-A0A2E9H168-F1
#
_entry.id   AF-A0A2E9H168-F1
#
_cell.length_a   1.000
_cell.length_b   1.000
_cell.length_c   1.000
_cell.angle_alpha   90.00
_cell.angle_beta   90.00
_cell.angle_gamma   90.00
#
_symmetry.space_group_name_H-M   'P 1'
#
loop_
_entity.id
_entity.type
_entity.pdbx_description
1 polymer ?
#
loop_
_entity_poly.entity_id
_entity_poly.type
_entity_poly.pdbx_seq_one_letter_code
_entity_poly.pdbx_strand_id
1 'polypeptide(L)'
;MTINIDSITQRQGRVYIVGVNVLWKRAWQAFFSHLNPQYVSYPSDVPSGALALVWGYKYQQSDFSKNVRIVRVEDGFIRSVGLGVEFAKPCSWVIDDKGLYFDASQPSRLESWLNGAELNALQTQRANALIEKLVTQRISKYNSQTQSWCRPKTDKTVILVPGQVETDKSILLGSPAITTNLGLLEQVRRNNPEAFVVYKPHPDIVAKARKYDKNELKKAQAYCDEVIINADIIEVLENIDEVHTLTSLTGFEGLLRGKSVACYGQPFYSGWGLTNDYLTCQRRGKHLNLATLVYGALIAYPLYCHPRTGEKTDVEDVVDALARIKNKPITPKYHVKNLIGRGLRQLINRMVGRQ
;
A
#
# COMPACT_ATOMS: atom_id res chain seq x y z
N MET A 1 -17.15 14.14 -5.65
CA MET A 1 -17.24 12.88 -6.42
C MET A 1 -16.46 11.81 -5.69
N THR A 2 -17.10 10.80 -5.10
CA THR A 2 -16.42 9.58 -4.63
C THR A 2 -16.06 8.74 -5.86
N ILE A 3 -14.95 8.00 -5.82
CA ILE A 3 -14.65 6.98 -6.83
C ILE A 3 -15.55 5.77 -6.51
N ASN A 4 -16.86 5.95 -6.72
CA ASN A 4 -17.86 4.94 -6.35
C ASN A 4 -17.89 3.85 -7.43
N ILE A 5 -17.78 2.59 -7.02
CA ILE A 5 -17.99 1.44 -7.91
C ILE A 5 -19.32 1.53 -8.65
N ASP A 6 -20.36 2.07 -8.02
CA ASP A 6 -21.68 2.25 -8.63
C ASP A 6 -21.59 3.18 -9.84
N SER A 7 -20.75 4.23 -9.80
CA SER A 7 -20.52 5.08 -10.97
C SER A 7 -19.79 4.36 -12.12
N ILE A 8 -19.00 3.32 -11.79
CA ILE A 8 -18.26 2.50 -12.75
C ILE A 8 -19.18 1.42 -13.35
N THR A 9 -20.09 0.86 -12.53
CA THR A 9 -20.99 -0.26 -12.87
C THR A 9 -22.37 0.17 -13.38
N GLN A 10 -22.81 1.41 -13.15
CA GLN A 10 -24.11 1.96 -13.61
C GLN A 10 -24.34 1.86 -15.14
N ARG A 11 -23.29 1.64 -15.93
CA ARG A 11 -23.41 1.28 -17.35
C ARG A 11 -23.75 -0.21 -17.49
N GLN A 12 -25.05 -0.55 -17.44
CA GLN A 12 -25.82 -1.74 -17.92
C GLN A 12 -25.12 -3.11 -18.22
N GLY A 13 -23.96 -3.41 -17.67
CA GLY A 13 -23.24 -4.68 -17.91
C GLY A 13 -23.29 -5.61 -16.70
N ARG A 14 -23.43 -6.92 -16.93
CA ARG A 14 -23.21 -7.94 -15.89
C ARG A 14 -21.76 -7.84 -15.38
N VAL A 15 -21.58 -7.96 -14.06
CA VAL A 15 -20.28 -7.90 -13.40
C VAL A 15 -19.72 -9.31 -13.22
N TYR A 16 -18.47 -9.50 -13.62
CA TYR A 16 -17.73 -10.75 -13.49
C TYR A 16 -16.50 -10.55 -12.60
N ILE A 17 -16.24 -11.48 -11.69
CA ILE A 17 -15.03 -11.51 -10.87
C ILE A 17 -14.17 -12.68 -11.36
N VAL A 18 -12.94 -12.39 -11.78
CA VAL A 18 -12.11 -13.33 -12.56
C VAL A 18 -10.95 -13.89 -11.73
N GLY A 19 -10.80 -15.22 -11.73
CA GLY A 19 -9.60 -15.89 -11.23
C GLY A 19 -9.40 -15.81 -9.72
N VAL A 20 -10.50 -15.72 -8.96
CA VAL A 20 -10.46 -15.63 -7.49
C VAL A 20 -10.28 -16.99 -6.85
N ASN A 21 -9.22 -17.12 -6.06
CA ASN A 21 -9.01 -18.29 -5.22
C ASN A 21 -10.11 -18.39 -4.14
N VAL A 22 -10.63 -19.60 -3.89
CA VAL A 22 -11.69 -19.91 -2.93
C VAL A 22 -11.45 -19.28 -1.55
N LEU A 23 -10.19 -19.23 -1.08
CA LEU A 23 -9.84 -18.64 0.21
C LEU A 23 -10.17 -17.14 0.31
N TRP A 24 -10.18 -16.44 -0.83
CA TRP A 24 -10.46 -15.00 -0.91
C TRP A 24 -11.90 -14.70 -1.29
N LYS A 25 -12.70 -15.69 -1.70
CA LYS A 25 -14.09 -15.49 -2.17
C LYS A 25 -14.95 -14.74 -1.15
N ARG A 26 -14.79 -15.01 0.15
CA ARG A 26 -15.52 -14.28 1.21
C ARG A 26 -15.14 -12.80 1.31
N ALA A 27 -13.88 -12.44 1.04
CA ALA A 27 -13.48 -11.04 0.99
C ALA A 27 -14.13 -10.35 -0.22
N TRP A 28 -14.06 -10.97 -1.40
CA TRP A 28 -14.74 -10.48 -2.60
C TRP A 28 -16.25 -10.30 -2.41
N GLN A 29 -16.90 -11.22 -1.71
CA GLN A 29 -18.32 -11.09 -1.35
C GLN A 29 -18.58 -9.91 -0.43
N ALA A 30 -17.73 -9.66 0.58
CA ALA A 30 -17.90 -8.52 1.48
C ALA A 30 -17.87 -7.17 0.73
N PHE A 31 -16.95 -7.01 -0.21
CA PHE A 31 -16.82 -5.77 -0.99
C PHE A 31 -17.87 -5.65 -2.10
N PHE A 32 -18.24 -6.74 -2.77
CA PHE A 32 -18.92 -6.68 -4.08
C PHE A 32 -20.24 -7.46 -4.18
N SER A 33 -20.76 -8.05 -3.10
CA SER A 33 -22.04 -8.80 -3.13
C SER A 33 -23.22 -8.00 -3.68
N HIS A 34 -23.31 -6.71 -3.32
CA HIS A 34 -24.32 -5.77 -3.82
C HIS A 34 -24.38 -5.64 -5.36
N LEU A 35 -23.30 -6.01 -6.08
CA LEU A 35 -23.26 -6.00 -7.54
C LEU A 35 -23.79 -7.30 -8.16
N ASN A 36 -24.15 -8.30 -7.36
CA ASN A 36 -24.52 -9.65 -7.78
C ASN A 36 -23.55 -10.25 -8.83
N PRO A 37 -22.22 -10.29 -8.55
CA PRO A 37 -21.24 -10.67 -9.55
C PRO A 37 -21.23 -12.17 -9.83
N GLN A 38 -20.95 -12.53 -11.08
CA GLN A 38 -20.64 -13.91 -11.48
C GLN A 38 -19.15 -14.18 -11.30
N TYR A 39 -18.81 -15.31 -10.68
CA TYR A 39 -17.41 -15.70 -10.50
C TYR A 39 -17.00 -16.63 -11.64
N VAL A 40 -15.92 -16.30 -12.33
CA VAL A 40 -15.36 -17.09 -13.42
C VAL A 40 -13.88 -17.37 -13.20
N SER A 41 -13.37 -18.46 -13.77
CA SER A 41 -11.98 -18.85 -13.58
C SER A 41 -11.05 -18.14 -14.55
N TYR A 42 -11.46 -18.00 -15.82
CA TYR A 42 -10.59 -17.48 -16.88
C TYR A 42 -11.16 -16.19 -17.50
N PRO A 43 -10.28 -15.28 -17.98
CA PRO A 43 -10.68 -14.10 -18.73
C PRO A 43 -11.59 -14.40 -19.95
N SER A 44 -11.35 -15.52 -20.63
CA SER A 44 -12.15 -15.99 -21.78
C SER A 44 -13.61 -16.29 -21.45
N ASP A 45 -13.92 -16.55 -20.17
CA ASP A 45 -15.28 -16.86 -19.71
C ASP A 45 -16.13 -15.59 -19.54
N VAL A 46 -15.52 -14.40 -19.64
CA VAL A 46 -16.24 -13.13 -19.54
C VAL A 46 -16.82 -12.74 -20.91
N PRO A 47 -18.15 -12.58 -21.03
CA PRO A 47 -18.79 -12.22 -22.28
C PRO A 47 -18.43 -10.81 -22.76
N SER A 48 -18.39 -10.62 -24.08
CA SER A 48 -18.23 -9.30 -24.70
C SER A 48 -19.25 -8.29 -24.16
N GLY A 49 -18.82 -7.06 -23.89
CA GLY A 49 -19.65 -5.98 -23.34
C GLY A 49 -19.86 -6.04 -21.82
N ALA A 50 -19.41 -7.10 -21.15
CA ALA A 50 -19.46 -7.20 -19.70
C ALA A 50 -18.35 -6.40 -19.01
N LEU A 51 -18.43 -6.33 -17.68
CA LEU A 51 -17.42 -5.71 -16.82
C LEU A 51 -16.70 -6.79 -16.01
N ALA A 52 -15.37 -6.82 -16.08
CA ALA A 52 -14.51 -7.75 -15.34
C ALA A 52 -13.80 -7.03 -14.20
N LEU A 53 -13.99 -7.51 -12.97
CA LEU A 53 -13.17 -7.18 -11.82
C LEU A 53 -11.98 -8.15 -11.76
N VAL A 54 -10.77 -7.61 -11.77
CA VAL A 54 -9.52 -8.39 -11.74
C VAL A 54 -8.60 -7.90 -10.64
N TRP A 55 -7.79 -8.78 -10.07
CA TRP A 55 -6.77 -8.37 -9.08
C TRP A 55 -5.53 -7.80 -9.76
N GLY A 56 -5.13 -6.59 -9.37
CA GLY A 56 -3.91 -5.95 -9.87
C GLY A 56 -3.87 -5.89 -11.40
N TYR A 57 -2.67 -6.05 -11.94
CA TYR A 57 -2.44 -6.32 -13.37
C TYR A 57 -2.25 -7.81 -13.65
N LYS A 58 -3.03 -8.71 -13.01
CA LYS A 58 -2.91 -10.16 -13.27
C LYS A 58 -3.30 -10.51 -14.71
N TYR A 59 -4.31 -9.83 -15.24
CA TYR A 59 -4.80 -10.00 -16.59
C TYR A 59 -4.74 -8.67 -17.35
N GLN A 60 -4.48 -8.76 -18.65
CA GLN A 60 -4.42 -7.64 -19.59
C GLN A 60 -5.63 -7.67 -20.53
N GLN A 61 -5.88 -6.58 -21.24
CA GLN A 61 -7.00 -6.48 -22.17
C GLN A 61 -6.99 -7.58 -23.25
N SER A 62 -5.80 -8.03 -23.66
CA SER A 62 -5.60 -9.11 -24.62
C SER A 62 -6.09 -10.48 -24.16
N ASP A 63 -6.27 -10.68 -22.85
CA ASP A 63 -6.73 -11.97 -22.30
C ASP A 63 -8.25 -12.14 -22.43
N PHE A 64 -8.98 -11.05 -22.66
CA PHE A 64 -10.44 -11.02 -22.68
C PHE A 64 -11.00 -11.01 -24.10
N SER A 65 -12.27 -11.38 -24.21
CA SER A 65 -13.05 -11.12 -25.42
C SER A 65 -13.13 -9.61 -25.71
N LYS A 66 -13.34 -9.25 -26.99
CA LYS A 66 -13.46 -7.84 -27.39
C LYS A 66 -14.56 -7.13 -26.59
N ASN A 67 -14.37 -5.85 -26.31
CA ASN A 67 -15.33 -4.98 -25.59
C ASN A 67 -15.59 -5.33 -24.11
N VAL A 68 -14.82 -6.20 -23.47
CA VAL A 68 -14.85 -6.35 -22.01
C VAL A 68 -14.19 -5.13 -21.36
N ARG A 69 -14.87 -4.51 -20.40
CA ARG A 69 -14.32 -3.42 -19.58
C ARG A 69 -13.62 -4.00 -18.35
N ILE A 70 -12.35 -3.70 -18.16
CA ILE A 70 -11.56 -4.17 -17.02
C ILE A 70 -11.53 -3.12 -15.92
N VAL A 71 -11.89 -3.53 -14.70
CA VAL A 71 -11.70 -2.75 -13.47
C VAL A 71 -10.74 -3.52 -12.58
N ARG A 72 -9.69 -2.84 -12.13
CA ARG A 72 -8.63 -3.42 -11.31
C ARG A 72 -8.94 -3.21 -9.85
N VAL A 73 -8.73 -4.24 -9.06
CA VAL A 73 -8.87 -4.24 -7.61
C VAL A 73 -7.50 -4.47 -6.99
N GLU A 74 -7.17 -3.72 -5.96
CA GLU A 74 -5.93 -3.91 -5.20
C GLU A 74 -6.16 -3.63 -3.72
N ASP A 75 -5.22 -4.08 -2.88
CA ASP A 75 -5.21 -3.69 -1.46
C ASP A 75 -5.20 -2.17 -1.28
N GLY A 76 -6.06 -1.71 -0.36
CA GLY A 76 -6.08 -0.31 0.09
C GLY A 76 -4.89 0.05 0.98
N PHE A 77 -4.80 1.33 1.33
CA PHE A 77 -3.66 1.87 2.08
C PHE A 77 -3.71 1.51 3.58
N ILE A 78 -4.91 1.34 4.15
CA ILE A 78 -5.14 0.85 5.51
C ILE A 78 -5.69 -0.57 5.41
N ARG A 79 -4.88 -1.58 5.76
CA ARG A 79 -5.18 -2.98 5.37
C ARG A 79 -5.62 -3.89 6.51
N SER A 80 -4.85 -4.01 7.58
CA SER A 80 -5.14 -4.94 8.68
C SER A 80 -4.26 -4.72 9.93
N VAL A 81 -4.65 -5.29 11.08
CA VAL A 81 -3.72 -5.61 12.18
C VAL A 81 -3.12 -6.98 11.92
N GLY A 82 -1.78 -7.06 11.87
CA GLY A 82 -1.07 -8.22 11.34
C GLY A 82 -0.61 -7.99 9.90
N LEU A 83 0.55 -8.55 9.55
CA LEU A 83 1.00 -8.59 8.16
C LEU A 83 -0.02 -9.35 7.30
N GLY A 84 -0.15 -9.00 6.01
CA GLY A 84 -0.99 -9.76 5.07
C GLY A 84 -0.62 -11.25 4.97
N VAL A 85 0.54 -11.67 5.49
CA VAL A 85 0.97 -13.06 5.65
C VAL A 85 0.19 -13.87 6.72
N GLU A 86 -0.74 -13.26 7.45
CA GLU A 86 -1.48 -13.90 8.55
C GLU A 86 -2.96 -14.24 8.22
N PHE A 87 -3.36 -14.17 6.93
CA PHE A 87 -4.77 -14.30 6.49
C PHE A 87 -5.73 -13.30 7.17
N ALA A 88 -5.21 -12.20 7.70
CA ALA A 88 -6.04 -11.09 8.15
C ALA A 88 -6.85 -10.58 6.96
N LYS A 89 -8.18 -10.61 7.10
CA LYS A 89 -9.10 -10.12 6.08
C LYS A 89 -8.80 -8.64 5.82
N PRO A 90 -8.61 -8.22 4.55
CA PRO A 90 -8.38 -6.83 4.23
C PRO A 90 -9.63 -6.02 4.63
N CYS A 91 -9.43 -4.94 5.35
CA CYS A 91 -10.51 -3.99 5.65
C CYS A 91 -10.64 -2.90 4.59
N SER A 92 -9.74 -2.84 3.60
CA SER A 92 -9.80 -1.84 2.52
C SER A 92 -9.28 -2.39 1.20
N TRP A 93 -9.98 -2.07 0.12
CA TRP A 93 -9.58 -2.29 -1.27
C TRP A 93 -9.81 -1.04 -2.11
N VAL A 94 -8.97 -0.84 -3.11
CA VAL A 94 -9.18 0.19 -4.12
C VAL A 94 -9.71 -0.44 -5.40
N ILE A 95 -10.39 0.38 -6.20
CA ILE A 95 -10.95 -0.01 -7.49
C ILE A 95 -10.61 1.04 -8.54
N ASP A 96 -10.14 0.61 -9.71
CA ASP A 96 -9.70 1.53 -10.74
C ASP A 96 -9.91 0.97 -12.16
N ASP A 97 -10.67 1.69 -12.98
CA ASP A 97 -10.92 1.34 -14.38
C ASP A 97 -10.01 2.09 -15.36
N LYS A 98 -9.10 2.94 -14.86
CA LYS A 98 -8.06 3.62 -15.66
C LYS A 98 -6.71 2.93 -15.50
N GLY A 99 -6.25 2.80 -14.26
CA GLY A 99 -4.93 2.26 -13.91
C GLY A 99 -4.72 2.37 -12.40
N LEU A 100 -3.94 1.47 -11.79
CA LEU A 100 -3.79 1.47 -10.33
C LEU A 100 -2.88 2.61 -9.85
N TYR A 101 -3.12 3.08 -8.62
CA TYR A 101 -2.43 4.22 -8.01
C TYR A 101 -0.89 4.18 -8.05
N PHE A 102 -0.29 2.99 -8.05
CA PHE A 102 1.17 2.81 -8.04
C PHE A 102 1.79 2.82 -9.44
N ASP A 103 0.97 2.80 -10.50
CA ASP A 103 1.44 2.80 -11.88
C ASP A 103 1.59 4.24 -12.37
N ALA A 104 2.84 4.69 -12.50
CA ALA A 104 3.14 6.04 -12.99
C ALA A 104 3.20 6.12 -14.52
N SER A 105 3.12 4.99 -15.24
CA SER A 105 3.16 4.99 -16.71
C SER A 105 1.87 5.46 -17.36
N GLN A 106 0.75 5.42 -16.64
CA GLN A 106 -0.58 5.81 -17.12
C GLN A 106 -1.42 6.50 -16.04
N PRO A 107 -2.50 7.21 -16.41
CA PRO A 107 -3.40 7.82 -15.44
C PRO A 107 -4.13 6.78 -14.57
N SER A 108 -4.35 7.11 -13.30
CA SER A 108 -5.27 6.40 -12.40
C SER A 108 -6.52 7.23 -12.12
N ARG A 109 -7.57 6.61 -11.54
CA ARG A 109 -8.69 7.38 -11.01
C ARG A 109 -8.27 8.27 -9.85
N LEU A 110 -7.37 7.80 -8.99
CA LEU A 110 -6.84 8.62 -7.90
C LEU A 110 -6.13 9.88 -8.44
N GLU A 111 -5.24 9.72 -9.43
CA GLU A 111 -4.54 10.85 -10.07
C GLU A 111 -5.52 11.81 -10.75
N SER A 112 -6.52 11.27 -11.46
CA SER A 112 -7.57 12.08 -12.10
C SER A 112 -8.37 12.89 -11.08
N TRP A 113 -8.70 12.26 -9.94
CA TRP A 113 -9.45 12.90 -8.87
C TRP A 113 -8.63 14.01 -8.22
N LEU A 114 -7.36 13.74 -7.89
CA LEU A 114 -6.46 14.71 -7.23
C LEU A 114 -6.21 15.94 -8.10
N ASN A 115 -6.04 15.77 -9.42
CA ASN A 115 -5.90 16.89 -10.35
C ASN A 115 -7.11 17.84 -10.32
N GLY A 116 -8.33 17.30 -10.20
CA GLY A 116 -9.57 18.08 -10.11
C GLY A 116 -10.05 18.42 -8.70
N ALA A 117 -9.32 18.04 -7.65
CA ALA A 117 -9.81 18.09 -6.28
C ALA A 117 -9.76 19.51 -5.70
N GLU A 118 -10.89 19.98 -5.18
CA GLU A 118 -11.00 21.13 -4.31
C GLU A 118 -11.86 20.72 -3.11
N LEU A 119 -11.26 20.70 -1.93
CA LEU A 119 -11.98 20.32 -0.73
C LEU A 119 -12.75 21.51 -0.19
N ASN A 120 -14.02 21.29 0.16
CA ASN A 120 -14.74 22.24 1.01
C ASN A 120 -14.25 22.16 2.48
N ALA A 121 -14.73 23.07 3.32
CA ALA A 121 -14.32 23.16 4.73
C ALA A 121 -14.57 21.85 5.50
N LEU A 122 -15.73 21.21 5.30
CA LEU A 122 -16.08 19.97 5.98
C LEU A 122 -15.19 18.80 5.54
N GLN A 123 -14.87 18.71 4.25
CA GLN A 123 -13.97 17.69 3.72
C GLN A 123 -12.53 17.88 4.24
N THR A 124 -12.07 19.12 4.30
CA THR A 124 -10.76 19.47 4.87
C THR A 124 -10.70 19.10 6.35
N GLN A 125 -11.74 19.44 7.12
CA GLN A 125 -11.85 19.07 8.52
C GLN A 125 -11.85 17.55 8.72
N ARG A 126 -12.63 16.80 7.93
CA ARG A 126 -12.67 15.34 7.98
C ARG A 126 -11.28 14.73 7.71
N ALA A 127 -10.58 15.23 6.70
CA ALA A 127 -9.24 14.76 6.37
C ALA A 127 -8.23 15.04 7.49
N ASN A 128 -8.24 16.25 8.06
CA ASN A 128 -7.34 16.61 9.17
C ASN A 128 -7.62 15.77 10.42
N ALA A 129 -8.89 15.57 10.77
CA ALA A 129 -9.27 14.70 11.90
C ALA A 129 -8.83 13.25 11.68
N LEU A 130 -8.91 12.75 10.43
CA LEU A 130 -8.40 11.42 10.07
C LEU A 130 -6.88 11.33 10.21
N ILE A 131 -6.12 12.35 9.77
CA ILE A 131 -4.65 12.41 9.95
C ILE A 131 -4.31 12.33 11.44
N GLU A 132 -4.91 13.20 12.25
CA GLU A 132 -4.68 13.22 13.70
C GLU A 132 -5.00 11.87 14.34
N LYS A 133 -6.13 11.25 13.97
CA LYS A 133 -6.53 9.94 14.46
C LYS A 133 -5.50 8.86 14.09
N LEU A 134 -5.05 8.81 12.82
CA LEU A 134 -4.07 7.83 12.35
C LEU A 134 -2.72 7.95 13.08
N VAL A 135 -2.24 9.17 13.29
CA VAL A 135 -0.99 9.45 14.00
C VAL A 135 -1.12 9.08 15.47
N THR A 136 -2.15 9.59 16.15
CA THR A 136 -2.36 9.39 17.60
C THR A 136 -2.58 7.91 17.95
N GLN A 137 -3.36 7.19 17.14
CA GLN A 137 -3.61 5.77 17.34
C GLN A 137 -2.47 4.87 16.83
N ARG A 138 -1.40 5.47 16.28
CA ARG A 138 -0.25 4.77 15.70
C ARG A 138 -0.71 3.68 14.72
N ILE A 139 -1.56 4.06 13.76
CA ILE A 139 -2.02 3.15 12.71
C ILE A 139 -1.06 3.19 11.53
N SER A 140 -0.77 2.01 10.99
CA SER A 140 0.05 1.76 9.80
C SER A 140 -0.60 0.65 8.96
N LYS A 141 -0.03 0.30 7.79
CA LYS A 141 -0.57 -0.76 6.90
C LYS A 141 -0.70 -2.13 7.58
N TYR A 142 0.25 -2.51 8.45
CA TYR A 142 0.35 -3.87 9.02
C TYR A 142 0.30 -3.97 10.57
N ASN A 143 0.43 -2.87 11.32
CA ASN A 143 0.23 -2.75 12.79
C ASN A 143 0.78 -3.91 13.68
N SER A 144 1.94 -4.50 13.38
CA SER A 144 2.35 -5.78 14.00
C SER A 144 3.81 -5.91 14.47
N GLN A 145 4.52 -4.81 14.76
CA GLN A 145 5.92 -4.85 15.20
C GLN A 145 6.07 -4.27 16.61
N THR A 146 6.97 -4.86 17.41
CA THR A 146 7.01 -4.65 18.87
C THR A 146 8.40 -4.35 19.43
N GLN A 147 9.47 -4.40 18.62
CA GLN A 147 10.79 -4.06 19.12
C GLN A 147 11.00 -2.56 19.00
N SER A 148 11.36 -1.93 20.13
CA SER A 148 11.68 -0.52 20.18
C SER A 148 12.96 -0.20 19.41
N TRP A 149 13.04 1.02 18.92
CA TRP A 149 14.24 1.55 18.28
C TRP A 149 14.50 2.95 18.82
N CYS A 150 15.72 3.15 19.32
CA CYS A 150 16.14 4.43 19.84
C CYS A 150 16.85 5.21 18.74
N ARG A 151 16.48 6.49 18.59
CA ARG A 151 17.21 7.40 17.70
C ARG A 151 18.70 7.43 18.09
N PRO A 152 19.64 7.37 17.11
CA PRO A 152 21.05 7.54 17.39
C PRO A 152 21.33 8.92 18.00
N LYS A 153 22.24 8.98 18.97
CA LYS A 153 22.71 10.24 19.58
C LYS A 153 23.67 10.93 18.61
N THR A 154 23.12 11.74 17.72
CA THR A 154 23.87 12.46 16.70
C THR A 154 23.17 13.77 16.33
N ASP A 155 23.96 14.78 15.97
CA ASP A 155 23.46 16.06 15.43
C ASP A 155 23.19 15.99 13.92
N LYS A 156 23.47 14.84 13.28
CA LYS A 156 23.22 14.59 11.87
C LYS A 156 21.73 14.43 11.58
N THR A 157 21.32 14.77 10.36
CA THR A 157 20.01 14.37 9.81
C THR A 157 19.91 12.85 9.79
N VAL A 158 18.88 12.30 10.41
CA VAL A 158 18.61 10.86 10.43
C VAL A 158 17.60 10.53 9.34
N ILE A 159 18.05 9.76 8.35
CA ILE A 159 17.31 9.40 7.15
C ILE A 159 16.91 7.92 7.23
N LEU A 160 15.61 7.63 7.11
CA LEU A 160 15.10 6.28 6.91
C LEU A 160 15.04 5.93 5.43
N VAL A 161 15.63 4.79 5.06
CA VAL A 161 15.48 4.15 3.76
C VAL A 161 14.68 2.84 3.94
N PRO A 162 13.38 2.79 3.58
CA PRO A 162 12.59 1.57 3.68
C PRO A 162 12.87 0.66 2.48
N GLY A 163 13.30 -0.56 2.75
CA GLY A 163 13.45 -1.60 1.74
C GLY A 163 12.10 -2.05 1.19
N GLN A 164 12.10 -2.49 -0.06
CA GLN A 164 10.95 -2.94 -0.82
C GLN A 164 11.26 -4.25 -1.55
N VAL A 165 10.23 -5.03 -1.87
CA VAL A 165 10.38 -6.20 -2.75
C VAL A 165 10.62 -5.70 -4.17
N GLU A 166 11.80 -5.94 -4.73
CA GLU A 166 12.22 -5.36 -6.02
C GLU A 166 11.36 -5.80 -7.21
N THR A 167 10.72 -6.97 -7.11
CA THR A 167 9.78 -7.47 -8.12
C THR A 167 8.35 -6.95 -7.92
N ASP A 168 8.11 -6.05 -6.97
CA ASP A 168 6.78 -5.46 -6.74
C ASP A 168 6.38 -4.58 -7.92
N LYS A 169 5.11 -4.66 -8.33
CA LYS A 169 4.60 -3.88 -9.46
C LYS A 169 4.71 -2.38 -9.24
N SER A 170 4.68 -1.91 -7.99
CA SER A 170 4.91 -0.50 -7.65
C SER A 170 6.33 -0.03 -7.94
N ILE A 171 7.34 -0.90 -7.96
CA ILE A 171 8.69 -0.56 -8.43
C ILE A 171 8.72 -0.64 -9.95
N LEU A 172 8.27 -1.76 -10.52
CA LEU A 172 8.32 -1.99 -11.96
C LEU A 172 7.60 -0.91 -12.79
N LEU A 173 6.48 -0.38 -12.27
CA LEU A 173 5.66 0.62 -12.96
C LEU A 173 5.78 2.03 -12.37
N GLY A 174 6.46 2.18 -11.24
CA GLY A 174 6.56 3.44 -10.51
C GLY A 174 7.99 3.94 -10.33
N SER A 175 9.03 3.18 -10.68
CA SER A 175 10.42 3.58 -10.45
C SER A 175 11.30 3.29 -11.68
N PRO A 176 11.23 4.14 -12.73
CA PRO A 176 11.88 3.86 -14.01
C PRO A 176 13.41 3.98 -13.98
N ALA A 177 13.99 4.71 -13.01
CA ALA A 177 15.43 4.99 -12.96
C ALA A 177 16.19 4.05 -12.01
N ILE A 178 15.71 3.90 -10.77
CA ILE A 178 16.32 3.04 -9.74
C ILE A 178 15.31 1.95 -9.41
N THR A 179 15.72 0.68 -9.53
CA THR A 179 14.81 -0.47 -9.37
C THR A 179 15.24 -1.45 -8.27
N THR A 180 16.34 -1.15 -7.56
CA THR A 180 16.90 -2.00 -6.51
C THR A 180 17.04 -1.25 -5.19
N ASN A 181 17.02 -1.97 -4.07
CA ASN A 181 17.23 -1.39 -2.75
C ASN A 181 18.66 -0.84 -2.60
N LEU A 182 19.64 -1.56 -3.14
CA LEU A 182 21.04 -1.14 -3.09
C LEU A 182 21.27 0.13 -3.91
N GLY A 183 20.67 0.23 -5.10
CA GLY A 183 20.76 1.44 -5.92
C GLY A 183 20.12 2.64 -5.23
N LEU A 184 19.01 2.45 -4.50
CA LEU A 184 18.43 3.51 -3.67
C LEU A 184 19.41 3.92 -2.56
N LEU A 185 19.96 2.96 -1.81
CA LEU A 185 20.90 3.25 -0.71
C LEU A 185 22.15 4.00 -1.18
N GLU A 186 22.75 3.56 -2.28
CA GLU A 186 23.90 4.20 -2.90
C GLU A 186 23.57 5.65 -3.28
N GLN A 187 22.44 5.86 -3.95
CA GLN A 187 22.01 7.18 -4.38
C GLN A 187 21.68 8.10 -3.18
N VAL A 188 21.05 7.57 -2.13
CA VAL A 188 20.77 8.32 -0.89
C VAL A 188 22.07 8.73 -0.20
N ARG A 189 23.03 7.81 -0.07
CA ARG A 189 24.35 8.12 0.51
C ARG A 189 25.08 9.18 -0.30
N ARG A 190 25.07 9.06 -1.64
CA ARG A 190 25.71 10.03 -2.55
C ARG A 190 25.15 11.44 -2.38
N ASN A 191 23.82 11.55 -2.24
CA ASN A 191 23.15 12.84 -2.06
C ASN A 191 23.27 13.39 -0.63
N ASN A 192 23.50 12.54 0.36
CA ASN A 192 23.51 12.90 1.78
C ASN A 192 24.76 12.30 2.47
N PRO A 193 25.97 12.75 2.11
CA PRO A 193 27.22 12.13 2.58
C PRO A 193 27.34 12.16 4.11
N GLU A 194 26.91 13.26 4.74
CA GLU A 194 27.05 13.47 6.19
C GLU A 194 25.89 12.91 7.03
N ALA A 195 24.77 12.53 6.41
CA ALA A 195 23.58 12.07 7.14
C ALA A 195 23.81 10.72 7.84
N PHE A 196 23.02 10.46 8.88
CA PHE A 196 22.92 9.14 9.50
C PHE A 196 21.81 8.35 8.80
N VAL A 197 22.19 7.38 7.97
CA VAL A 197 21.26 6.61 7.14
C VAL A 197 20.90 5.29 7.84
N VAL A 198 19.61 5.13 8.10
CA VAL A 198 19.00 3.93 8.68
C VAL A 198 18.30 3.13 7.57
N TYR A 199 18.76 1.92 7.29
CA TYR A 199 18.12 1.02 6.34
C TYR A 199 17.20 0.02 7.05
N LYS A 200 15.93 -0.02 6.64
CA LYS A 200 14.96 -1.00 7.16
C LYS A 200 14.54 -1.98 6.05
N PRO A 201 15.10 -3.20 5.95
CA PRO A 201 14.71 -4.15 4.91
C PRO A 201 13.23 -4.56 5.02
N HIS A 202 12.61 -4.86 3.88
CA HIS A 202 11.20 -5.25 3.84
C HIS A 202 10.97 -6.59 4.59
N PRO A 203 9.91 -6.71 5.42
CA PRO A 203 9.66 -7.91 6.22
C PRO A 203 9.50 -9.19 5.39
N ASP A 204 8.93 -9.13 4.19
CA ASP A 204 8.80 -10.32 3.33
C ASP A 204 10.15 -10.83 2.79
N ILE A 205 11.15 -9.95 2.63
CA ILE A 205 12.50 -10.35 2.24
C ILE A 205 13.14 -11.05 3.44
N VAL A 206 13.00 -10.47 4.64
CA VAL A 206 13.46 -11.04 5.91
C VAL A 206 12.73 -12.35 6.25
N ALA A 207 11.46 -12.54 5.91
CA ALA A 207 10.72 -13.77 6.20
C ALA A 207 11.09 -14.92 5.25
N LYS A 208 11.44 -14.61 4.00
CA LYS A 208 11.97 -15.58 3.02
C LYS A 208 13.44 -15.93 3.27
N ALA A 209 14.06 -15.29 4.27
CA ALA A 209 15.49 -15.31 4.63
C ALA A 209 16.12 -16.62 5.09
N ARG A 210 15.49 -17.80 4.97
CA ARG A 210 16.32 -19.03 4.98
C ARG A 210 17.31 -19.03 3.80
N LYS A 211 17.10 -18.16 2.80
CA LYS A 211 18.04 -17.74 1.74
C LYS A 211 18.10 -16.21 1.61
N TYR A 212 18.30 -15.45 2.69
CA TYR A 212 18.72 -14.05 2.54
C TYR A 212 20.17 -14.09 2.10
N ASP A 213 20.50 -13.43 1.01
CA ASP A 213 21.91 -13.27 0.67
C ASP A 213 22.53 -12.38 1.74
N LYS A 214 23.28 -12.97 2.68
CA LYS A 214 24.06 -12.21 3.67
C LYS A 214 24.93 -11.14 2.99
N ASN A 215 25.28 -11.34 1.71
CA ASN A 215 26.00 -10.36 0.94
C ASN A 215 25.18 -9.09 0.68
N GLU A 216 23.86 -9.15 0.51
CA GLU A 216 23.04 -7.94 0.30
C GLU A 216 23.00 -7.05 1.54
N LEU A 217 22.86 -7.61 2.75
CA LEU A 217 22.98 -6.80 3.98
C LEU A 217 24.39 -6.23 4.13
N LYS A 218 25.41 -7.02 3.80
CA LYS A 218 26.81 -6.57 3.86
C LYS A 218 27.09 -5.45 2.86
N LYS A 219 26.51 -5.50 1.65
CA LYS A 219 26.58 -4.41 0.67
C LYS A 219 25.80 -3.18 1.15
N ALA A 220 24.61 -3.36 1.71
CA ALA A 220 23.82 -2.26 2.26
C ALA A 220 24.58 -1.49 3.35
N GLN A 221 25.31 -2.20 4.23
CA GLN A 221 26.17 -1.61 5.26
C GLN A 221 27.30 -0.71 4.71
N ALA A 222 27.65 -0.82 3.42
CA ALA A 222 28.59 0.12 2.80
C ALA A 222 27.98 1.52 2.55
N TYR A 223 26.65 1.63 2.57
CA TYR A 223 25.91 2.84 2.23
C TYR A 223 25.02 3.37 3.37
N CYS A 224 24.73 2.55 4.39
CA CYS A 224 23.97 2.96 5.58
C CYS A 224 24.79 2.81 6.88
N ASP A 225 24.48 3.65 7.87
CA ASP A 225 25.10 3.60 9.21
C ASP A 225 24.47 2.51 10.09
N GLU A 226 23.18 2.22 9.90
CA GLU A 226 22.45 1.22 10.69
C GLU A 226 21.48 0.41 9.83
N VAL A 227 21.37 -0.91 10.10
CA VAL A 227 20.33 -1.77 9.52
C VAL A 227 19.38 -2.25 10.61
N ILE A 228 18.09 -1.90 10.49
CA ILE A 228 17.06 -2.23 11.48
C ILE A 228 16.06 -3.27 10.96
N ILE A 229 16.16 -4.51 11.44
CA ILE A 229 15.34 -5.61 10.92
C ILE A 229 13.95 -5.64 11.58
N ASN A 230 13.92 -5.61 12.92
CA ASN A 230 12.70 -5.91 13.71
C ASN A 230 12.01 -4.68 14.33
N ALA A 231 12.60 -3.49 14.19
CA ALA A 231 12.10 -2.24 14.79
C ALA A 231 10.70 -1.88 14.27
N ASP A 232 9.79 -1.40 15.13
CA ASP A 232 8.49 -0.87 14.70
C ASP A 232 8.68 0.33 13.76
N ILE A 233 8.16 0.21 12.54
CA ILE A 233 8.25 1.27 11.52
C ILE A 233 7.64 2.59 12.03
N ILE A 234 6.60 2.54 12.85
CA ILE A 234 5.96 3.77 13.36
C ILE A 234 6.89 4.49 14.33
N GLU A 235 7.51 3.75 15.25
CA GLU A 235 8.47 4.31 16.20
C GLU A 235 9.68 4.88 15.48
N VAL A 236 10.18 4.20 14.44
CA VAL A 236 11.25 4.73 13.60
C VAL A 236 10.80 6.02 12.93
N LEU A 237 9.64 6.05 12.26
CA LEU A 237 9.13 7.23 11.59
C LEU A 237 9.02 8.44 12.52
N GLU A 238 8.54 8.24 13.76
CA GLU A 238 8.43 9.32 14.75
C GLU A 238 9.79 9.88 15.17
N ASN A 239 10.83 9.06 15.14
CA ASN A 239 12.16 9.36 15.65
C ASN A 239 13.21 9.69 14.55
N ILE A 240 12.84 9.72 13.27
CA ILE A 240 13.70 10.16 12.16
C ILE A 240 13.36 11.58 11.70
N ASP A 241 14.19 12.16 10.84
CA ASP A 241 13.93 13.49 10.24
C ASP A 241 13.32 13.36 8.84
N GLU A 242 13.88 12.45 8.03
CA GLU A 242 13.48 12.27 6.64
C GLU A 242 13.25 10.81 6.26
N VAL A 243 12.38 10.59 5.26
CA VAL A 243 12.17 9.30 4.61
C VAL A 243 12.59 9.40 3.14
N HIS A 244 13.52 8.55 2.72
CA HIS A 244 13.99 8.48 1.33
C HIS A 244 13.56 7.14 0.74
N THR A 245 12.70 7.17 -0.28
CA THR A 245 11.99 5.96 -0.77
C THR A 245 11.95 5.92 -2.30
N LEU A 246 11.82 4.72 -2.87
CA LEU A 246 11.39 4.60 -4.27
C LEU A 246 9.89 4.86 -4.34
N THR A 247 9.09 3.85 -3.97
CA THR A 247 7.63 3.88 -4.11
C THR A 247 6.89 3.33 -2.89
N SER A 248 7.60 3.08 -1.78
CA SER A 248 7.04 2.48 -0.57
C SER A 248 5.94 3.36 0.04
N LEU A 249 4.84 2.75 0.47
CA LEU A 249 3.80 3.43 1.25
C LEU A 249 4.36 4.11 2.53
N THR A 250 5.50 3.66 3.05
CA THR A 250 6.20 4.30 4.16
C THR A 250 6.49 5.79 3.92
N GLY A 251 6.72 6.22 2.66
CA GLY A 251 6.86 7.64 2.36
C GLY A 251 5.58 8.43 2.63
N PHE A 252 4.42 7.90 2.24
CA PHE A 252 3.13 8.49 2.59
C PHE A 252 2.90 8.52 4.11
N GLU A 253 3.27 7.46 4.82
CA GLU A 253 3.17 7.41 6.29
C GLU A 253 4.11 8.41 6.99
N GLY A 254 5.23 8.76 6.36
CA GLY A 254 6.12 9.86 6.76
C GLY A 254 5.46 11.22 6.62
N LEU A 255 4.79 11.48 5.49
CA LEU A 255 4.02 12.72 5.27
C LEU A 255 2.93 12.91 6.35
N LEU A 256 2.20 11.84 6.69
CA LEU A 256 1.18 11.87 7.76
C LEU A 256 1.77 12.31 9.11
N ARG A 257 3.05 12.05 9.36
CA ARG A 257 3.77 12.34 10.61
C ARG A 257 4.64 13.60 10.52
N GLY A 258 4.44 14.42 9.49
CA GLY A 258 5.17 15.67 9.29
C GLY A 258 6.66 15.48 9.00
N LYS A 259 7.07 14.33 8.44
CA LYS A 259 8.46 14.08 8.05
C LYS A 259 8.72 14.62 6.65
N SER A 260 9.95 15.05 6.40
CA SER A 260 10.42 15.36 5.05
C SER A 260 10.51 14.05 4.26
N VAL A 261 10.04 14.05 3.01
CA VAL A 261 9.99 12.82 2.21
C VAL A 261 10.61 13.08 0.84
N ALA A 262 11.62 12.29 0.52
CA ALA A 262 12.27 12.27 -0.79
C ALA A 262 11.85 11.03 -1.59
N CYS A 263 11.40 11.25 -2.83
CA CYS A 263 10.96 10.19 -3.73
C CYS A 263 11.94 10.02 -4.89
N TYR A 264 12.57 8.85 -4.97
CA TYR A 264 13.43 8.42 -6.09
C TYR A 264 12.65 7.62 -7.14
N GLY A 265 11.44 7.19 -6.81
CA GLY A 265 10.42 6.73 -7.73
C GLY A 265 9.28 7.76 -7.88
N GLN A 266 8.15 7.33 -8.40
CA GLN A 266 6.96 8.13 -8.68
C GLN A 266 5.70 7.54 -8.00
N PRO A 267 5.72 7.30 -6.67
CA PRO A 267 4.55 6.78 -5.96
C PRO A 267 3.36 7.74 -6.06
N PHE A 268 2.14 7.27 -5.77
CA PHE A 268 0.91 8.05 -5.93
C PHE A 268 0.92 9.43 -5.23
N TYR A 269 1.71 9.58 -4.17
CA TYR A 269 1.82 10.79 -3.35
C TYR A 269 2.96 11.74 -3.78
N SER A 270 3.75 11.39 -4.80
CA SER A 270 4.76 12.27 -5.42
C SER A 270 4.20 13.10 -6.57
N GLY A 271 4.84 14.23 -6.89
CA GLY A 271 4.46 15.14 -7.97
C GLY A 271 3.40 16.17 -7.59
N TRP A 272 3.09 16.30 -6.30
CA TRP A 272 2.03 17.19 -5.78
C TRP A 272 2.56 18.34 -4.93
N GLY A 273 3.89 18.54 -4.87
CA GLY A 273 4.54 19.56 -4.04
C GLY A 273 4.61 19.26 -2.55
N LEU A 274 4.31 18.01 -2.14
CA LEU A 274 4.41 17.54 -0.74
C LEU A 274 5.71 16.77 -0.46
N THR A 275 6.48 16.45 -1.51
CA THR A 275 7.67 15.61 -1.47
C THR A 275 8.80 16.25 -2.27
N ASN A 276 10.04 15.89 -1.93
CA ASN A 276 11.22 16.20 -2.73
C ASN A 276 11.39 15.12 -3.80
N ASP A 277 10.93 15.40 -5.02
CA ASP A 277 10.87 14.42 -6.10
C ASP A 277 12.10 14.46 -7.01
N TYR A 278 12.78 13.33 -7.15
CA TYR A 278 13.91 13.17 -8.09
C TYR A 278 13.46 12.77 -9.50
N LEU A 279 12.19 12.40 -9.67
CA LEU A 279 11.58 12.08 -10.94
C LEU A 279 10.27 12.85 -11.10
N THR A 280 10.08 13.49 -12.25
CA THR A 280 8.87 14.29 -12.53
C THR A 280 7.82 13.45 -13.26
N CYS A 281 6.59 13.42 -12.73
CA CYS A 281 5.44 12.91 -13.47
C CYS A 281 4.71 14.08 -14.14
N GLN A 282 4.84 14.22 -15.46
CA GLN A 282 4.27 15.35 -16.22
C GLN A 282 2.75 15.52 -16.08
N ARG A 283 2.03 14.47 -15.67
CA ARG A 283 0.58 14.50 -15.46
C ARG A 283 0.16 15.00 -14.09
N ARG A 284 1.13 15.23 -13.19
CA ARG A 284 0.92 15.74 -11.82
C ARG A 284 1.62 17.09 -11.73
N GLY A 285 0.84 18.16 -11.81
CA GLY A 285 1.35 19.53 -11.81
C GLY A 285 0.64 20.45 -10.81
N LYS A 286 -0.30 19.90 -10.02
CA LYS A 286 -1.03 20.66 -9.02
C LYS A 286 -0.29 20.61 -7.68
N HIS A 287 -0.17 21.75 -7.01
CA HIS A 287 0.24 21.78 -5.62
C HIS A 287 -0.94 21.42 -4.72
N LEU A 288 -0.80 20.36 -3.93
CA LEU A 288 -1.81 19.91 -2.98
C LEU A 288 -1.34 20.18 -1.55
N ASN A 289 -2.29 20.44 -0.65
CA ASN A 289 -2.04 20.29 0.77
C ASN A 289 -2.24 18.81 1.18
N LEU A 290 -1.67 18.43 2.33
CA LEU A 290 -1.73 17.05 2.83
C LEU A 290 -3.18 16.57 3.02
N ALA A 291 -4.09 17.45 3.48
CA ALA A 291 -5.50 17.13 3.66
C ALA A 291 -6.16 16.67 2.35
N THR A 292 -5.86 17.31 1.23
CA THR A 292 -6.39 16.96 -0.10
C THR A 292 -5.89 15.60 -0.56
N LEU A 293 -4.58 15.35 -0.40
CA LEU A 293 -3.99 14.04 -0.71
C LEU A 293 -4.61 12.93 0.14
N VAL A 294 -4.76 13.17 1.45
CA VAL A 294 -5.35 12.21 2.39
C VAL A 294 -6.82 11.96 2.09
N TYR A 295 -7.60 12.99 1.78
CA TYR A 295 -8.99 12.81 1.41
C TYR A 295 -9.11 11.97 0.14
N GLY A 296 -8.32 12.26 -0.89
CA GLY A 296 -8.32 11.48 -2.12
C GLY A 296 -7.93 10.02 -1.87
N ALA A 297 -6.79 9.81 -1.22
CA ALA A 297 -6.20 8.48 -1.06
C ALA A 297 -6.93 7.62 -0.03
N LEU A 298 -7.42 8.18 1.08
CA LEU A 298 -7.97 7.41 2.19
C LEU A 298 -9.49 7.49 2.32
N ILE A 299 -10.15 8.51 1.77
CA ILE A 299 -11.61 8.67 1.91
C ILE A 299 -12.32 8.43 0.58
N ALA A 300 -11.87 9.08 -0.49
CA ALA A 300 -12.60 9.09 -1.77
C ALA A 300 -12.31 7.88 -2.67
N TYR A 301 -11.11 7.29 -2.58
CA TYR A 301 -10.64 6.24 -3.48
C TYR A 301 -10.90 4.81 -3.00
N PRO A 302 -10.62 4.45 -1.73
CA PRO A 302 -10.79 3.07 -1.29
C PRO A 302 -12.22 2.78 -0.83
N LEU A 303 -12.61 1.52 -0.96
CA LEU A 303 -13.74 0.93 -0.27
C LEU A 303 -13.27 0.37 1.06
N TYR A 304 -14.13 0.41 2.08
CA TYR A 304 -13.85 -0.13 3.40
C TYR A 304 -14.91 -1.12 3.86
N CYS A 305 -14.45 -2.18 4.51
CA CYS A 305 -15.29 -3.14 5.22
C CYS A 305 -14.82 -3.25 6.67
N HIS A 306 -15.76 -3.18 7.61
CA HIS A 306 -15.45 -3.23 9.03
C HIS A 306 -14.84 -4.60 9.37
N PRO A 307 -13.66 -4.65 10.03
CA PRO A 307 -12.87 -5.89 10.15
C PRO A 307 -13.55 -7.00 10.96
N ARG A 308 -14.57 -6.66 11.78
CA ARG A 308 -15.34 -7.63 12.56
C ARG A 308 -16.60 -8.11 11.85
N THR A 309 -17.41 -7.20 11.32
CA THR A 309 -18.74 -7.52 10.75
C THR A 309 -18.63 -7.87 9.27
N GLY A 310 -17.63 -7.34 8.57
CA GLY A 310 -17.47 -7.48 7.12
C GLY A 310 -18.41 -6.57 6.33
N GLU A 311 -19.17 -5.71 6.99
CA GLU A 311 -20.08 -4.75 6.36
C GLU A 311 -19.32 -3.55 5.84
N LYS A 312 -19.84 -2.92 4.77
CA LYS A 312 -19.29 -1.66 4.26
C LYS A 312 -19.36 -0.58 5.33
N THR A 313 -18.32 0.23 5.42
CA THR A 313 -18.18 1.26 6.46
C THR A 313 -17.27 2.39 5.96
N ASP A 314 -17.06 3.40 6.80
CA ASP A 314 -16.13 4.49 6.54
C ASP A 314 -14.73 4.18 7.09
N VAL A 315 -13.72 4.93 6.62
CA VAL A 315 -12.32 4.75 7.05
C VAL A 315 -12.15 5.00 8.55
N GLU A 316 -12.89 5.94 9.12
CA GLU A 316 -12.81 6.30 10.54
C GLU A 316 -13.20 5.12 11.45
N ASP A 317 -14.25 4.39 11.09
CA ASP A 317 -14.71 3.20 11.81
C ASP A 317 -13.70 2.05 11.69
N VAL A 318 -13.09 1.88 10.52
CA VAL A 318 -12.01 0.91 10.32
C VAL A 318 -10.82 1.24 11.21
N VAL A 319 -10.40 2.51 11.24
CA VAL A 319 -9.27 2.98 12.06
C VAL A 319 -9.55 2.71 13.55
N ASP A 320 -10.74 3.07 14.05
CA ASP A 320 -11.11 2.80 15.45
C ASP A 320 -11.17 1.29 15.76
N ALA A 321 -11.66 0.49 14.82
CA ALA A 321 -11.69 -0.97 14.97
C ALA A 321 -10.28 -1.57 15.00
N LEU A 322 -9.37 -1.12 14.13
CA LEU A 322 -7.97 -1.57 14.10
C LEU A 322 -7.24 -1.17 15.38
N ALA A 323 -7.42 0.05 15.87
CA ALA A 323 -6.83 0.50 17.13
C ALA A 323 -7.27 -0.37 18.32
N ARG A 324 -8.58 -0.69 18.39
CA ARG A 324 -9.11 -1.61 19.41
C ARG A 324 -8.54 -3.02 19.29
N ILE A 325 -8.30 -3.53 18.08
CA ILE A 325 -7.70 -4.85 17.87
C ILE A 325 -6.23 -4.84 18.30
N LYS A 326 -5.49 -3.79 17.94
CA LYS A 326 -4.07 -3.60 18.28
C LYS A 326 -3.83 -3.58 19.79
N ASN A 327 -4.73 -2.92 20.54
CA ASN A 327 -4.60 -2.77 22.00
C ASN A 327 -5.08 -3.99 22.81
N LYS A 328 -5.54 -5.07 22.17
CA LYS A 328 -5.91 -6.29 22.88
C LYS A 328 -4.67 -7.09 23.28
N PRO A 329 -4.60 -7.60 24.53
CA PRO A 329 -3.49 -8.45 24.94
C PRO A 329 -3.42 -9.70 24.06
N ILE A 330 -2.23 -10.01 23.57
CA ILE A 330 -1.99 -11.17 22.72
C ILE A 330 -2.20 -12.44 23.56
N THR A 331 -3.22 -13.22 23.23
CA THR A 331 -3.49 -14.50 23.91
C THR A 331 -2.69 -15.64 23.28
N PRO A 332 -2.39 -16.74 24.00
CA PRO A 332 -1.69 -17.91 23.45
C PRO A 332 -2.39 -18.52 22.22
N LYS A 333 -3.74 -18.46 22.17
CA LYS A 333 -4.53 -18.89 21.00
C LYS A 333 -4.25 -18.04 19.76
N TYR A 334 -3.88 -16.77 19.91
CA TYR A 334 -3.47 -15.89 18.81
C TYR A 334 -2.14 -16.35 18.19
N HIS A 335 -1.17 -16.75 19.03
CA HIS A 335 0.13 -17.27 18.55
C HIS A 335 0.00 -18.56 17.75
N VAL A 336 -0.82 -19.52 18.23
CA VAL A 336 -1.06 -20.80 17.53
C VAL A 336 -1.73 -20.55 16.17
N LYS A 337 -2.74 -19.67 16.13
CA LYS A 337 -3.41 -19.28 14.88
C LYS A 337 -2.44 -18.60 13.90
N ASN A 338 -1.52 -17.76 14.39
CA ASN A 338 -0.51 -17.08 13.56
C ASN A 338 0.54 -18.03 13.00
N LEU A 339 1.02 -19.00 13.79
CA LEU A 339 1.96 -20.03 13.35
C LEU A 339 1.35 -20.93 12.26
N ILE A 340 0.09 -21.35 12.46
CA ILE A 340 -0.65 -22.16 11.49
C ILE A 340 -0.89 -21.36 10.19
N GLY A 341 -1.29 -20.08 10.29
CA GLY A 341 -1.50 -19.21 9.12
C GLY A 341 -0.23 -19.02 8.28
N ARG A 342 0.93 -18.79 8.92
CA ARG A 342 2.21 -18.66 8.20
C ARG A 342 2.62 -19.95 7.51
N GLY A 343 2.44 -21.10 8.17
CA GLY A 343 2.72 -22.42 7.58
C GLY A 343 1.83 -22.74 6.39
N LEU A 344 0.53 -22.46 6.50
CA LEU A 344 -0.45 -22.71 5.43
C LEU A 344 -0.18 -21.84 4.19
N ARG A 345 0.21 -20.56 4.37
CA ARG A 345 0.57 -19.68 3.24
C ARG A 345 1.88 -20.09 2.57
N GLN A 346 2.89 -20.57 3.33
CA GLN A 346 4.11 -21.11 2.73
C GLN A 346 3.84 -22.36 1.89
N LEU A 347 2.91 -23.21 2.34
CA LEU A 347 2.44 -24.36 1.58
C LEU A 347 1.63 -23.95 0.34
N ILE A 348 0.71 -22.99 0.48
CA ILE A 348 -0.09 -22.48 -0.64
C ILE A 348 0.80 -21.77 -1.68
N ASN A 349 1.74 -20.92 -1.27
CA ASN A 349 2.67 -20.26 -2.19
C ASN A 349 3.61 -21.27 -2.88
N ARG A 350 3.85 -22.45 -2.30
CA ARG A 350 4.59 -23.56 -2.92
C ARG A 350 3.72 -24.38 -3.87
N MET A 351 2.43 -24.56 -3.56
CA MET A 351 1.48 -25.34 -4.37
C MET A 351 0.89 -24.54 -5.54
N VAL A 352 0.73 -23.23 -5.40
CA VAL A 352 0.12 -22.35 -6.43
C VAL A 352 1.15 -21.90 -7.49
N GLY A 353 2.43 -22.21 -7.30
CA GLY A 353 3.50 -21.76 -8.20
C GLY A 353 3.73 -20.25 -8.08
N ARG A 354 4.97 -19.83 -8.28
CA ARG A 354 5.26 -18.41 -8.54
C ARG A 354 4.51 -18.02 -9.81
N GLN A 355 3.57 -17.08 -9.70
CA GLN A 355 3.03 -16.32 -10.82
C GLN A 355 3.23 -14.85 -10.51
#